data_AF-A0A075B0Q7-F1
#
_entry.id   AF-A0A075B0Q7-F1
#
_cell.length_a   1.000
_cell.length_b   1.000
_cell.length_c   1.000
_cell.angle_alpha   90.00
_cell.angle_beta   90.00
_cell.angle_gamma   90.00
#
_symmetry.space_group_name_H-M   'P 1'
#
loop_
_entity.id
_entity.type
_entity.pdbx_description
1 polymer ?
#
loop_
_entity_poly.entity_id
_entity_poly.type
_entity_poly.pdbx_seq_one_letter_code
_entity_poly.pdbx_strand_id
1 'polypeptide(L)'
;MQARDKKRYYLRINVEPGGCHGFQYFMALTEKKREDDFDAKVVVDKESLNLIEGSTLDYAEELIGSAFKLVKNPNATSDCGCGSSFDVKD
;
A
#
# COMPACT_ATOMS: atom_id res chain seq x y z
N MET A 1 22.83 -21.07 -1.84
CA MET A 1 21.66 -20.21 -2.13
C MET A 1 21.30 -19.51 -0.83
N GLN A 2 21.45 -18.19 -0.75
CA GLN A 2 21.11 -17.45 0.47
C GLN A 2 19.58 -17.37 0.57
N ALA A 3 19.01 -17.92 1.64
CA ALA A 3 17.60 -17.72 1.96
C ALA A 3 17.41 -16.23 2.25
N ARG A 4 16.65 -15.53 1.40
CA ARG A 4 16.22 -14.16 1.70
C ARG A 4 15.24 -14.26 2.86
N ASP A 5 15.65 -13.83 4.04
CA ASP A 5 14.74 -13.56 5.16
C ASP A 5 13.69 -12.55 4.68
N LYS A 6 12.53 -13.03 4.25
CA LYS A 6 11.41 -12.18 3.87
C LYS A 6 10.82 -11.62 5.16
N LYS A 7 11.34 -10.47 5.60
CA LYS A 7 10.71 -9.67 6.64
C LYS A 7 9.26 -9.41 6.23
N ARG A 8 8.33 -9.89 7.04
CA ARG A 8 6.90 -9.64 6.87
C ARG A 8 6.57 -8.34 7.59
N TYR A 9 6.04 -7.40 6.83
CA TYR A 9 5.57 -6.13 7.37
C TYR A 9 4.04 -6.17 7.45
N TYR A 10 3.50 -5.66 8.55
CA TYR A 10 2.11 -5.30 8.70
C TYR A 10 1.96 -3.82 8.39
N LEU A 11 0.85 -3.46 7.76
CA LEU A 11 0.42 -2.08 7.69
C LEU A 11 -0.41 -1.77 8.94
N ARG A 12 0.08 -0.88 9.78
CA ARG A 12 -0.66 -0.36 10.95
C ARG A 12 -1.38 0.91 10.54
N ILE A 13 -2.63 1.03 10.99
CA ILE A 13 -3.44 2.24 10.87
C ILE A 13 -3.80 2.69 12.28
N ASN A 14 -3.48 3.93 12.59
CA ASN A 14 -3.87 4.63 13.81
C ASN A 14 -4.76 5.82 13.44
N VAL A 15 -5.68 6.17 14.32
CA VAL A 15 -6.50 7.38 14.20
C VAL A 15 -6.18 8.26 15.39
N GLU A 16 -5.73 9.48 15.14
CA GLU A 16 -5.36 10.41 16.21
C GLU A 16 -6.13 11.73 16.05
N PRO A 17 -6.43 12.43 17.17
CA PRO A 17 -6.99 13.77 17.11
C PRO A 17 -6.05 14.74 16.37
N GLY A 18 -6.58 15.52 15.43
CA GLY A 18 -5.82 16.50 14.66
C GLY A 18 -6.47 16.96 13.35
N GLY A 19 -5.80 17.90 12.67
CA GLY A 19 -6.28 18.49 11.41
C GLY A 19 -7.46 19.46 11.57
N CYS A 20 -7.91 20.06 10.46
CA CYS A 20 -9.03 21.02 10.47
C CYS A 20 -10.39 20.38 10.82
N HIS A 21 -10.50 19.05 10.72
CA HIS A 21 -11.75 18.31 10.87
C HIS A 21 -11.75 17.32 12.06
N GLY A 22 -10.77 17.43 12.97
CA GLY A 22 -10.79 16.77 14.29
C GLY A 22 -10.03 15.45 14.40
N PHE A 23 -9.97 14.61 13.35
CA PHE A 23 -9.18 13.38 13.35
C PHE A 23 -8.37 13.22 12.06
N GLN A 24 -7.25 12.51 12.16
CA GLN A 24 -6.35 12.19 11.06
C GLN A 24 -5.89 10.73 11.15
N TYR A 25 -5.65 10.12 9.98
CA TYR A 25 -5.12 8.77 9.87
C TYR A 25 -3.59 8.81 9.86
N PHE A 26 -2.98 7.98 10.69
CA PHE A 26 -1.54 7.71 10.68
C PHE A 26 -1.31 6.27 10.27
N MET A 27 -0.53 6.06 9.21
CA MET A 27 -0.30 4.74 8.66
C MET A 27 1.19 4.47 8.59
N ALA A 28 1.62 3.29 9.03
CA ALA A 28 3.04 2.93 9.08
C ALA A 28 3.24 1.42 8.90
N LEU A 29 4.34 1.05 8.23
CA LEU A 29 4.78 -0.33 8.18
C LEU A 29 5.44 -0.72 9.51
N THR A 30 5.06 -1.88 10.04
CA THR A 30 5.60 -2.42 11.28
C THR A 30 5.91 -3.91 11.15
N GLU A 31 7.00 -4.36 11.76
CA GLU A 31 7.38 -5.79 11.76
C GLU A 31 6.60 -6.60 12.81
N LYS A 32 5.91 -5.93 13.74
CA LYS A 32 5.26 -6.59 14.88
C LYS A 32 3.80 -6.16 15.03
N LYS A 33 2.93 -7.16 15.17
CA LYS A 33 1.55 -7.01 15.63
C LYS A 33 1.55 -6.94 17.17
N ARG A 34 0.74 -6.04 17.73
CA ARG A 34 0.45 -5.92 19.18
C ARG A 34 -0.73 -6.81 19.55
N GLU A 35 -0.89 -7.08 20.84
CA GLU A 35 -1.97 -7.94 21.35
C GLU A 35 -3.37 -7.39 21.05
N ASP A 36 -3.50 -6.07 21.01
CA ASP A 36 -4.73 -5.31 20.78
C ASP A 36 -4.96 -4.92 19.31
N ASP A 37 -4.11 -5.38 18.39
CA ASP A 37 -4.30 -5.12 16.97
C ASP A 37 -5.29 -6.08 16.32
N PHE A 38 -6.10 -5.54 15.42
CA PHE A 38 -6.99 -6.31 14.55
C PHE A 38 -6.42 -6.41 13.14
N ASP A 39 -6.64 -7.53 12.47
CA ASP A 39 -6.24 -7.69 11.07
C ASP A 39 -7.25 -7.00 10.14
N ALA A 40 -6.75 -6.19 9.22
CA ALA A 40 -7.53 -5.66 8.11
C ALA A 40 -7.39 -6.56 6.88
N LYS A 41 -8.49 -6.80 6.17
CA LYS A 41 -8.48 -7.60 4.93
C LYS A 41 -8.34 -6.70 3.72
N VAL A 42 -7.40 -7.04 2.85
CA VAL A 42 -7.30 -6.48 1.49
C VAL A 42 -7.88 -7.51 0.53
N VAL A 43 -8.77 -7.05 -0.36
CA VAL A 43 -9.38 -7.90 -1.39
C VAL A 43 -9.02 -7.32 -2.75
N VAL A 44 -8.65 -8.19 -3.67
CA VAL A 44 -8.39 -7.88 -5.07
C VAL A 44 -9.24 -8.85 -5.87
N ASP A 45 -10.02 -8.34 -6.84
CA ASP A 45 -10.77 -9.20 -7.73
C ASP A 45 -9.83 -9.91 -8.73
N LYS A 46 -10.32 -10.99 -9.33
CA LYS A 46 -9.50 -11.86 -10.17
C LYS A 46 -8.99 -11.17 -11.44
N GLU A 47 -9.77 -10.26 -12.01
CA GLU A 47 -9.39 -9.58 -13.25
C GLU A 47 -8.27 -8.57 -12.95
N SER A 48 -8.44 -7.78 -11.89
CA SER A 48 -7.42 -6.86 -11.41
C SER A 48 -6.13 -7.57 -11.01
N LEU A 49 -6.21 -8.75 -10.39
CA LEU A 49 -5.03 -9.50 -9.95
C LEU A 49 -4.07 -9.78 -11.11
N ASN A 50 -4.59 -10.15 -12.29
CA ASN A 50 -3.75 -10.42 -13.47
C ASN A 50 -3.02 -9.16 -13.94
N LEU A 51 -3.61 -7.97 -13.76
CA LEU A 51 -3.03 -6.70 -14.19
C LEU A 51 -1.96 -6.19 -13.22
N ILE A 52 -2.06 -6.55 -11.94
CA ILE A 52 -1.17 -6.04 -10.89
C ILE A 52 -0.27 -7.12 -10.30
N GLU A 53 -0.28 -8.34 -10.84
CA GLU A 53 0.53 -9.44 -10.34
C GLU A 53 2.02 -9.05 -10.29
N GLY A 54 2.66 -9.25 -9.13
CA GLY A 54 4.05 -8.83 -8.89
C GLY A 54 4.24 -7.37 -8.49
N SER A 55 3.18 -6.55 -8.51
CA SER A 55 3.22 -5.18 -7.98
C SER A 55 3.43 -5.16 -6.47
N THR A 56 3.93 -4.04 -5.97
CA THR A 56 4.08 -3.78 -4.53
C THR A 56 3.04 -2.74 -4.10
N LEU A 57 2.27 -3.02 -3.05
CA LEU A 57 1.43 -2.00 -2.42
C LEU A 57 2.31 -1.18 -1.48
N ASP A 58 2.44 0.12 -1.75
CA ASP A 58 3.27 1.06 -0.99
C ASP A 58 2.41 2.22 -0.45
N TYR A 59 2.92 2.93 0.55
CA TYR A 59 2.25 4.09 1.14
C TYR A 59 3.03 5.35 0.81
N ALA A 60 2.39 6.27 0.09
CA ALA A 60 2.98 7.54 -0.30
C ALA A 60 2.39 8.67 0.53
N GLU A 61 3.25 9.45 1.17
CA GLU A 61 2.91 10.71 1.84
C GLU A 61 3.26 11.89 0.94
N GLU A 62 2.26 12.63 0.52
CA GLU A 62 2.40 13.83 -0.32
C GLU A 62 1.90 15.07 0.42
N LEU A 63 2.30 16.25 -0.06
CA LEU A 63 1.89 17.54 0.51
C LEU A 63 0.37 17.73 0.61
N ILE A 64 -0.39 17.07 -0.27
CA ILE A 64 -1.85 17.19 -0.36
C ILE A 64 -2.59 16.04 0.32
N GLY A 65 -1.87 15.05 0.88
CA GLY A 65 -2.46 13.90 1.54
C GLY A 65 -1.60 12.64 1.38
N SER A 66 -2.02 11.58 2.06
CA SER A 66 -1.36 10.29 2.03
C SER A 66 -2.29 9.21 1.51
N ALA A 67 -1.75 8.30 0.69
CA ALA A 67 -2.54 7.26 0.05
C ALA A 67 -1.72 5.98 -0.17
N PHE A 68 -2.41 4.84 -0.18
CA PHE A 68 -1.84 3.60 -0.70
C PHE A 68 -1.80 3.66 -2.21
N LYS A 69 -0.65 3.29 -2.77
CA LYS A 69 -0.42 3.23 -4.21
C LYS A 69 0.16 1.87 -4.57
N LEU A 70 -0.27 1.31 -5.69
CA LEU A 70 0.42 0.17 -6.29
C LEU A 70 1.61 0.72 -7.08
N VAL A 71 2.80 0.23 -6.75
CA VAL A 71 4.06 0.66 -7.35
C VAL A 71 4.82 -0.54 -7.89
N LYS A 72 5.77 -0.27 -8.81
CA LYS A 72 6.61 -1.30 -9.44
C LYS A 72 5.76 -2.38 -10.12
N ASN A 73 4.68 -2.01 -10.78
CA ASN A 73 3.87 -2.95 -11.53
C ASN A 73 4.66 -3.46 -12.76
N PRO A 74 5.05 -4.75 -12.81
CA PRO A 74 5.81 -5.27 -13.96
C PRO A 74 5.02 -5.27 -15.27
N ASN A 75 3.68 -5.23 -15.18
CA ASN A 75 2.78 -5.23 -16.32
C ASN A 75 2.49 -3.81 -16.85
N ALA A 76 2.93 -2.77 -16.13
CA ALA A 76 2.77 -1.40 -16.58
C ALA A 76 3.79 -1.04 -17.67
N THR A 77 3.32 -0.41 -18.75
CA THR A 77 4.15 0.21 -19.80
C THR A 77 4.60 1.60 -19.39
N SER A 78 3.71 2.33 -18.72
CA SER A 78 3.91 3.68 -18.21
C SER A 78 3.03 3.91 -16.98
N ASP A 79 3.65 4.43 -15.91
CA ASP A 79 2.95 4.88 -14.71
C ASP A 79 2.51 6.34 -14.90
N CYS A 80 1.25 6.66 -14.63
CA CYS A 80 0.83 8.06 -14.53
C CYS A 80 1.59 8.72 -13.36
N GLY A 81 2.12 9.93 -13.52
CA GLY A 81 2.97 10.58 -12.52
C GLY A 81 2.33 10.80 -11.13
N CYS A 82 1.01 10.63 -10.99
CA CYS A 82 0.31 10.66 -9.71
C CYS A 82 0.14 9.26 -9.06
N GLY A 83 0.48 8.17 -9.76
CA GLY A 83 0.42 6.78 -9.28
C GLY A 83 -0.98 6.20 -9.11
N SER A 84 -2.01 6.88 -9.62
CA SER A 84 -3.42 6.45 -9.52
C SER A 84 -3.90 5.62 -10.71
N SER A 85 -3.10 5.52 -11.78
CA SER A 85 -3.42 4.78 -13.01
C SER A 85 -2.16 4.39 -13.78
N PHE A 86 -2.27 3.36 -14.65
CA PHE A 86 -1.19 2.87 -15.51
C PHE A 86 -1.75 2.38 -16.85
N ASP A 87 -0.90 2.38 -17.88
CA ASP A 87 -1.17 1.68 -19.14
C ASP A 87 -0.58 0.27 -19.09
N VAL A 88 -1.27 -0.69 -19.71
CA VAL A 88 -0.85 -2.10 -19.75
C VAL A 88 -0.05 -2.35 -21.03
N LYS A 89 0.98 -3.20 -20.97
CA LYS A 89 1.66 -3.70 -22.17
C LYS A 89 0.67 -4.56 -22.97
N ASP A 90 0.55 -4.28 -24.28
CA ASP A 90 -0.15 -5.16 -25.22
C ASP A 90 0.41 -6.59 -25.21
#